data_AF-A0A947GRD4-F1
#
_entry.id   AF-A0A947GRD4-F1
#
_cell.length_a   1.000
_cell.length_b   1.000
_cell.length_c   1.000
_cell.angle_alpha   90.00
_cell.angle_beta   90.00
_cell.angle_gamma   90.00
#
_symmetry.space_group_name_H-M   'P 1'
#
loop_
_entity.id
_entity.type
_entity.pdbx_description
1 polymer ?
#
loop_
_entity_poly.entity_id
_entity_poly.type
_entity_poly.pdbx_seq_one_letter_code
_entity_poly.pdbx_strand_id
1 'polypeptide(L)'
;MSDTNENSDYLYVLSTFIYEPVRWCDRFGWRSLSTLEKQAMYHFWVAVGQRMGITDIPDSYDAFEHYNQSYEQQHFTYAVANQRVADATRAMLLGWFPMGVRSLANTAIPALLDEPLLKALGWQSAPAHLTTLLENSLKIRSRFLRKLPPRSLPDFFADQSIRSYPQGYKLTDIGPPSMLTDLNSTNERE
;
A
#
# COMPACT_ATOMS: atom_id res chain seq x y z
N MET A 1 -3.25 -30.20 -1.63
CA MET A 1 -2.59 -30.02 -0.32
C MET A 1 -1.49 -28.97 -0.45
N SER A 2 -1.84 -27.81 -1.01
CA SER A 2 -0.95 -26.66 -1.31
C SER A 2 -1.47 -25.33 -0.75
N ASP A 3 -2.61 -25.32 -0.05
CA ASP A 3 -3.45 -24.11 -0.01
C ASP A 3 -3.33 -23.31 1.30
N THR A 4 -2.64 -23.84 2.32
CA THR A 4 -2.59 -23.19 3.64
C THR A 4 -1.72 -21.93 3.66
N ASN A 5 -0.59 -21.91 2.93
CA ASN A 5 0.25 -20.72 2.82
C ASN A 5 -0.36 -19.65 1.92
N GLU A 6 -1.04 -20.05 0.83
CA GLU A 6 -1.61 -19.11 -0.12
C GLU A 6 -2.79 -18.32 0.48
N ASN A 7 -3.70 -18.99 1.20
CA ASN A 7 -4.78 -18.26 1.89
C ASN A 7 -4.23 -17.32 2.97
N SER A 8 -3.24 -17.76 3.77
CA SER A 8 -2.66 -16.91 4.81
C SER A 8 -1.91 -15.69 4.23
N ASP A 9 -1.25 -15.86 3.09
CA ASP A 9 -0.62 -14.77 2.33
C ASP A 9 -1.69 -13.77 1.84
N TYR A 10 -2.79 -14.25 1.23
CA TYR A 10 -3.87 -13.37 0.81
C TYR A 10 -4.55 -12.67 1.99
N LEU A 11 -4.77 -13.38 3.09
CA LEU A 11 -5.35 -12.82 4.31
C LEU A 11 -4.45 -11.75 4.93
N TYR A 12 -3.13 -11.96 4.92
CA TYR A 12 -2.16 -10.96 5.33
C TYR A 12 -2.22 -9.74 4.41
N VAL A 13 -2.17 -9.91 3.09
CA VAL A 13 -2.27 -8.81 2.12
C VAL A 13 -3.58 -8.03 2.32
N LEU A 14 -4.70 -8.71 2.52
CA LEU A 14 -5.99 -8.09 2.82
C LEU A 14 -5.91 -7.19 4.06
N SER A 15 -5.26 -7.68 5.13
CA SER A 15 -5.09 -6.93 6.37
C SER A 15 -4.31 -5.63 6.18
N THR A 16 -3.33 -5.59 5.26
CA THR A 16 -2.53 -4.39 5.01
C THR A 16 -3.37 -3.23 4.46
N PHE A 17 -4.45 -3.51 3.73
CA PHE A 17 -5.36 -2.48 3.23
C PHE A 17 -6.21 -1.84 4.34
N ILE A 18 -6.30 -2.47 5.50
CA ILE A 18 -6.96 -1.93 6.69
C ILE A 18 -5.90 -1.19 7.52
N TYR A 19 -4.88 -1.90 8.00
CA TYR A 19 -4.04 -1.41 9.09
C TYR A 19 -2.96 -0.43 8.65
N GLU A 20 -2.36 -0.59 7.46
CA GLU A 20 -1.32 0.33 7.00
C GLU A 20 -1.86 1.76 6.77
N PRO A 21 -3.04 1.95 6.15
CA PRO A 21 -3.67 3.27 6.09
C PRO A 21 -4.01 3.86 7.46
N VAL A 22 -4.43 3.05 8.44
CA VAL A 22 -4.68 3.51 9.82
C VAL A 22 -3.38 4.00 10.45
N ARG A 23 -2.33 3.17 10.45
CA ARG A 23 -1.00 3.48 11.01
C ARG A 23 -0.42 4.72 10.36
N TRP A 24 -0.57 4.86 9.04
CA TRP A 24 -0.15 6.05 8.29
C TRP A 24 -0.92 7.30 8.72
N CYS A 25 -2.25 7.22 8.83
CA CYS A 25 -3.07 8.34 9.29
C CYS A 25 -2.74 8.75 10.73
N ASP A 26 -2.52 7.78 11.62
CA ASP A 26 -2.18 8.03 13.01
C ASP A 26 -0.78 8.68 13.15
N ARG A 27 0.18 8.34 12.28
CA ARG A 27 1.53 8.95 12.27
C ARG A 27 1.61 10.28 11.54
N PHE A 28 0.98 10.39 10.37
CA PHE A 28 1.22 11.46 9.38
C PHE A 28 -0.07 12.09 8.83
N GLY A 29 -1.23 11.56 9.15
CA GLY A 29 -2.52 12.14 8.80
C GLY A 29 -2.79 13.42 9.58
N TRP A 30 -3.64 14.30 9.03
CA TRP A 30 -4.05 15.54 9.71
C TRP A 30 -4.89 15.26 10.95
N ARG A 31 -5.56 14.10 11.03
CA ARG A 31 -6.23 13.55 12.21
C ARG A 31 -6.16 12.03 12.20
N SER A 32 -6.35 11.44 13.38
CA SER A 32 -6.64 10.01 13.52
C SER A 32 -8.02 9.66 12.97
N LEU A 33 -8.16 8.41 12.54
CA LEU A 33 -9.46 7.85 12.20
C LEU A 33 -10.26 7.57 13.49
N SER A 34 -11.53 7.91 13.47
CA SER A 34 -12.47 7.55 14.53
C SER A 34 -12.70 6.04 14.58
N THR A 35 -13.19 5.54 15.71
CA THR A 35 -13.56 4.12 15.86
C THR A 35 -14.55 3.68 14.77
N LEU A 36 -15.53 4.52 14.42
CA LEU A 36 -16.50 4.21 13.38
C LEU A 36 -15.84 4.04 12.01
N GLU A 37 -14.89 4.91 11.65
CA GLU A 37 -14.17 4.82 10.38
C GLU A 37 -13.28 3.57 10.31
N LYS A 38 -12.60 3.23 11.43
CA LYS A 38 -11.80 2.00 11.52
C LYS A 38 -12.68 0.76 11.34
N GLN A 39 -13.84 0.71 12.01
CA GLN A 39 -14.80 -0.39 11.86
C GLN A 39 -15.41 -0.47 10.46
N ALA A 40 -15.75 0.67 9.85
CA ALA A 40 -16.28 0.71 8.49
C ALA A 40 -15.25 0.17 7.48
N MET A 41 -13.98 0.56 7.62
CA MET A 41 -12.89 0.05 6.77
C MET A 41 -12.67 -1.45 6.96
N TYR A 42 -12.71 -1.94 8.20
CA TYR A 42 -12.65 -3.37 8.51
C TYR A 42 -13.79 -4.14 7.83
N HIS A 43 -15.04 -3.74 8.04
CA HIS A 43 -16.18 -4.43 7.42
C HIS A 43 -16.16 -4.38 5.89
N PHE A 44 -15.71 -3.26 5.32
CA PHE A 44 -15.54 -3.14 3.87
C PHE A 44 -14.54 -4.18 3.34
N TRP A 45 -13.35 -4.27 3.95
CA TRP A 45 -12.32 -5.21 3.49
C TRP A 45 -12.63 -6.67 3.83
N VAL A 46 -13.32 -6.96 4.93
CA VAL A 46 -13.87 -8.30 5.21
C VAL A 46 -14.81 -8.72 4.09
N ALA A 47 -15.72 -7.84 3.69
CA ALA A 47 -16.68 -8.11 2.62
C ALA A 47 -16.00 -8.32 1.25
N VAL A 48 -14.91 -7.61 0.98
CA VAL A 48 -14.06 -7.83 -0.20
C VAL A 48 -13.36 -9.19 -0.12
N GLY A 49 -12.71 -9.50 1.01
CA GLY A 49 -12.00 -10.77 1.21
C GLY A 49 -12.92 -11.99 1.07
N GLN A 50 -14.13 -11.93 1.63
CA GLN A 50 -15.14 -12.97 1.47
C GLN A 50 -15.52 -13.21 0.01
N ARG A 51 -15.64 -12.15 -0.79
CA ARG A 51 -15.93 -12.26 -2.24
C ARG A 51 -14.74 -12.76 -3.05
N MET A 52 -13.52 -12.55 -2.55
CA MET A 52 -12.30 -13.13 -3.10
C MET A 52 -12.11 -14.60 -2.70
N GLY A 53 -12.95 -15.15 -1.82
CA GLY A 53 -12.82 -16.52 -1.32
C GLY A 53 -11.79 -16.70 -0.21
N ILE A 54 -11.31 -15.62 0.41
CA ILE A 54 -10.37 -15.68 1.55
C ILE A 54 -11.10 -16.21 2.78
N THR A 55 -10.55 -17.23 3.41
CA THR A 55 -11.09 -17.85 4.63
C THR A 55 -10.35 -17.41 5.88
N ASP A 56 -10.89 -17.76 7.05
CA ASP A 56 -10.27 -17.54 8.36
C ASP A 56 -10.00 -16.07 8.71
N ILE A 57 -10.80 -15.16 8.12
CA ILE A 57 -10.77 -13.74 8.47
C ILE A 57 -11.21 -13.58 9.94
N PRO A 58 -10.38 -12.99 10.82
CA PRO A 58 -10.74 -12.85 12.23
C PRO A 58 -12.00 -11.99 12.43
N ASP A 59 -12.75 -12.28 13.48
CA ASP A 59 -14.12 -11.79 13.70
C ASP A 59 -14.23 -10.33 14.17
N SER A 60 -13.11 -9.72 14.54
CA SER A 60 -13.05 -8.37 15.06
C SER A 60 -11.84 -7.60 14.53
N TYR A 61 -11.97 -6.27 14.52
CA TYR A 61 -10.89 -5.36 14.15
C TYR A 61 -9.60 -5.64 14.93
N ASP A 62 -9.69 -5.84 16.25
CA ASP A 62 -8.52 -6.04 17.10
C ASP A 62 -7.88 -7.43 16.91
N ALA A 63 -8.70 -8.48 16.74
CA ALA A 63 -8.19 -9.83 16.45
C ALA A 63 -7.46 -9.87 15.10
N PHE A 64 -7.99 -9.16 14.10
CA PHE A 64 -7.35 -9.11 12.79
C PHE A 64 -6.09 -8.22 12.77
N GLU A 65 -6.02 -7.19 13.63
CA GLU A 65 -4.78 -6.44 13.84
C GLU A 65 -3.71 -7.31 14.50
N HIS A 66 -4.09 -8.11 15.49
CA HIS A 66 -3.18 -9.05 16.14
C HIS A 66 -2.66 -10.12 15.17
N TYR A 67 -3.53 -10.64 14.30
CA TYR A 67 -3.12 -11.54 13.21
C TYR A 67 -2.09 -10.87 12.30
N ASN A 68 -2.35 -9.65 11.82
CA ASN A 68 -1.44 -8.91 10.95
C ASN A 68 -0.03 -8.77 11.59
N GLN A 69 0.03 -8.33 12.85
CA GLN A 69 1.30 -8.17 13.57
C GLN A 69 2.02 -9.51 13.79
N SER A 70 1.28 -10.56 14.11
CA SER A 70 1.83 -11.90 14.32
C SER A 70 2.39 -12.49 13.02
N TYR A 71 1.70 -12.26 11.90
CA TYR A 71 2.16 -12.65 10.58
C TYR A 71 3.48 -11.97 10.21
N GLU A 72 3.58 -10.66 10.42
CA GLU A 72 4.80 -9.89 10.16
C GLU A 72 5.97 -10.43 10.99
N GLN A 73 5.77 -10.69 12.28
CA GLN A 73 6.82 -11.23 13.14
C GLN A 73 7.35 -12.60 12.68
N GLN A 74 6.51 -13.42 12.04
CA GLN A 74 6.87 -14.76 11.59
C GLN A 74 7.45 -14.78 10.18
N HIS A 75 7.00 -13.86 9.30
CA HIS A 75 7.26 -13.93 7.86
C HIS A 75 8.09 -12.77 7.31
N PHE A 76 8.31 -11.67 8.04
CA PHE A 76 9.19 -10.57 7.60
C PHE A 76 10.67 -10.95 7.73
N THR A 77 11.08 -11.84 6.84
CA THR A 77 12.47 -12.25 6.66
C THR A 77 12.99 -11.79 5.31
N TYR A 78 14.30 -11.69 5.21
CA TYR A 78 14.95 -11.36 3.96
C TYR A 78 14.76 -12.48 2.93
N ALA A 79 14.40 -12.10 1.71
CA ALA A 79 14.46 -12.97 0.55
C ALA A 79 14.94 -12.20 -0.69
N VAL A 80 15.73 -12.86 -1.53
CA VAL A 80 16.21 -12.28 -2.79
C VAL A 80 15.05 -11.86 -3.70
N ALA A 81 13.94 -12.59 -3.68
CA ALA A 81 12.73 -12.22 -4.40
C ALA A 81 12.12 -10.91 -3.89
N ASN A 82 12.01 -10.73 -2.57
CA ASN A 82 11.50 -9.50 -1.94
C ASN A 82 12.33 -8.29 -2.37
N GLN A 83 13.66 -8.41 -2.33
CA GLN A 83 14.56 -7.35 -2.75
C GLN A 83 14.37 -7.00 -4.24
N ARG A 84 14.26 -7.99 -5.13
CA ARG A 84 14.04 -7.75 -6.57
C ARG A 84 12.75 -6.98 -6.84
N VAL A 85 11.66 -7.37 -6.19
CA VAL A 85 10.35 -6.70 -6.32
C VAL A 85 10.43 -5.28 -5.76
N ALA A 86 11.06 -5.10 -4.59
CA ALA A 86 11.24 -3.79 -3.99
C ALA A 86 12.09 -2.86 -4.86
N ASP A 87 13.20 -3.35 -5.42
CA ASP A 87 14.08 -2.57 -6.29
C ASP A 87 13.37 -2.15 -7.58
N ALA A 88 12.58 -3.04 -8.19
CA ALA A 88 11.74 -2.72 -9.34
C ALA A 88 10.67 -1.66 -8.99
N THR A 89 10.02 -1.80 -7.84
CA THR A 89 9.02 -0.84 -7.34
C THR A 89 9.66 0.52 -7.09
N ARG A 90 10.84 0.57 -6.46
CA ARG A 90 11.61 1.79 -6.24
C ARG A 90 11.99 2.46 -7.55
N ALA A 91 12.48 1.70 -8.53
CA ALA A 91 12.82 2.23 -9.85
C ALA A 91 11.60 2.84 -10.56
N MET A 92 10.43 2.19 -10.47
CA MET A 92 9.16 2.71 -10.98
C MET A 92 8.78 4.04 -10.30
N LEU A 93 8.79 4.08 -8.96
CA LEU A 93 8.48 5.28 -8.19
C LEU A 93 9.41 6.45 -8.54
N LEU A 94 10.71 6.19 -8.69
CA LEU A 94 11.69 7.20 -9.10
C LEU A 94 11.46 7.72 -10.52
N GLY A 95 10.88 6.90 -11.40
CA GLY A 95 10.44 7.30 -12.74
C GLY A 95 9.37 8.39 -12.73
N TRP A 96 8.67 8.61 -11.61
CA TRP A 96 7.69 9.68 -11.42
C TRP A 96 8.33 11.03 -11.05
N PHE A 97 9.57 11.01 -10.57
CA PHE A 97 10.30 12.21 -10.18
C PHE A 97 11.12 12.78 -11.36
N PRO A 98 11.21 14.13 -11.50
CA PRO A 98 12.13 14.79 -12.42
C PRO A 98 13.59 14.40 -12.13
N MET A 99 14.43 14.33 -13.16
CA MET A 99 15.81 13.82 -13.04
C MET A 99 16.63 14.45 -11.91
N GLY A 100 16.53 15.76 -11.71
CA GLY A 100 17.31 16.50 -10.70
C GLY A 100 16.99 16.13 -9.24
N VAL A 101 15.78 15.62 -8.96
CA VAL A 101 15.36 15.25 -7.59
C VAL A 101 15.38 13.74 -7.34
N ARG A 102 15.68 12.92 -8.36
CA ARG A 102 15.68 11.45 -8.24
C ARG A 102 16.65 10.94 -7.20
N SER A 103 17.87 11.50 -7.14
CA SER A 103 18.85 11.09 -6.14
C SER A 103 18.36 11.35 -4.71
N LEU A 104 17.69 12.48 -4.49
CA LEU A 104 17.13 12.81 -3.18
C LEU A 104 15.96 11.88 -2.84
N ALA A 105 15.04 11.68 -3.78
CA ALA A 105 13.91 10.75 -3.62
C ALA A 105 14.39 9.32 -3.34
N ASN A 106 15.47 8.90 -4.02
CA ASN A 106 16.07 7.59 -3.84
C ASN A 106 16.53 7.37 -2.39
N THR A 107 17.14 8.37 -1.77
CA THR A 107 17.58 8.31 -0.36
C THR A 107 16.42 8.50 0.62
N ALA A 108 15.37 9.22 0.22
CA ALA A 108 14.21 9.49 1.06
C ALA A 108 13.25 8.29 1.18
N ILE A 109 13.12 7.45 0.14
CA ILE A 109 12.21 6.29 0.15
C ILE A 109 12.47 5.35 1.35
N PRO A 110 13.70 4.87 1.61
CA PRO A 110 13.97 4.03 2.78
C PRO A 110 13.67 4.70 4.11
N ALA A 111 13.68 6.04 4.17
CA ALA A 111 13.41 6.79 5.38
C ALA A 111 11.93 6.77 5.79
N LEU A 112 11.03 6.39 4.88
CA LEU A 112 9.60 6.27 5.14
C LEU A 112 9.19 4.86 5.56
N LEU A 113 10.08 3.88 5.37
CA LEU A 113 9.85 2.50 5.73
C LEU A 113 10.34 2.23 7.15
N ASP A 114 9.67 1.30 7.82
CA ASP A 114 10.05 0.80 9.13
C ASP A 114 11.20 -0.21 9.04
N GLU A 115 11.91 -0.39 10.16
CA GLU A 115 13.11 -1.21 10.22
C GLU A 115 12.88 -2.71 9.89
N PRO A 116 11.81 -3.37 10.38
CA PRO A 116 11.49 -4.74 9.99
C PRO A 116 11.34 -4.90 8.47
N LEU A 117 10.60 -3.99 7.83
CA LEU A 117 10.42 -4.01 6.38
C LEU A 117 11.74 -3.78 5.65
N LEU A 118 12.55 -2.79 6.06
CA LEU A 118 13.87 -2.56 5.45
C LEU A 118 14.76 -3.81 5.49
N LYS A 119 14.75 -4.54 6.61
CA LYS A 119 15.47 -5.82 6.75
C LYS A 119 14.92 -6.88 5.80
N ALA A 120 13.61 -7.03 5.71
CA ALA A 120 12.97 -7.99 4.80
C ALA A 120 13.25 -7.69 3.32
N LEU A 121 13.42 -6.41 2.97
CA LEU A 121 13.78 -5.96 1.61
C LEU A 121 15.28 -6.00 1.32
N GLY A 122 16.13 -6.20 2.34
CA GLY A 122 17.59 -6.11 2.19
C GLY A 122 18.07 -4.68 1.91
N TRP A 123 17.31 -3.67 2.33
CA TRP A 123 17.63 -2.27 2.13
C TRP A 123 18.34 -1.69 3.35
N GLN A 124 19.30 -0.79 3.08
CA GLN A 124 19.94 -0.01 4.13
C GLN A 124 19.01 1.10 4.59
N SER A 125 18.93 1.30 5.91
CA SER A 125 18.23 2.43 6.50
C SER A 125 18.82 3.74 6.01
N ALA A 126 17.94 4.72 5.77
CA ALA A 126 18.38 6.09 5.51
C ALA A 126 19.12 6.66 6.74
N PRO A 127 19.98 7.68 6.57
CA PRO A 127 20.61 8.36 7.69
C PRO A 127 19.57 8.83 8.72
N ALA A 128 19.80 8.56 10.01
CA ALA A 128 18.81 8.82 11.06
C ALA A 128 18.30 10.27 11.10
N HIS A 129 19.16 11.24 10.81
CA HIS A 129 18.79 12.65 10.72
C HIS A 129 17.82 12.92 9.56
N LEU A 130 18.00 12.25 8.41
CA LEU A 130 17.12 12.38 7.25
C LEU A 130 15.75 11.76 7.55
N THR A 131 15.72 10.57 8.15
CA THR A 131 14.47 9.95 8.63
C THR A 131 13.73 10.86 9.59
N THR A 132 14.43 11.40 10.59
CA THR A 132 13.84 12.31 11.59
C THR A 132 13.32 13.59 10.94
N LEU A 133 14.07 14.17 10.00
CA LEU A 133 13.67 15.36 9.25
C LEU A 133 12.40 15.10 8.43
N LEU A 134 12.36 13.99 7.68
CA LEU A 134 11.22 13.62 6.85
C LEU A 134 9.97 13.35 7.69
N GLU A 135 10.08 12.54 8.74
CA GLU A 135 8.97 12.29 9.64
C GLU A 135 8.43 13.59 10.27
N ASN A 136 9.33 14.46 10.76
CA ASN A 136 8.94 15.73 11.34
C ASN A 136 8.30 16.65 10.31
N SER A 137 8.80 16.66 9.07
CA SER A 137 8.19 17.45 7.99
C SER A 137 6.76 17.01 7.70
N LEU A 138 6.48 15.69 7.70
CA LEU A 138 5.14 15.14 7.51
C LEU A 138 4.22 15.46 8.70
N LYS A 139 4.72 15.35 9.93
CA LYS A 139 3.98 15.72 11.16
C LYS A 139 3.67 17.22 11.19
N ILE A 140 4.61 18.06 10.78
CA ILE A 140 4.42 19.51 10.66
C ILE A 140 3.34 19.80 9.60
N ARG A 141 3.44 19.19 8.41
CA ARG A 141 2.42 19.28 7.35
C ARG A 141 1.04 18.88 7.87
N SER A 142 0.94 17.76 8.60
CA SER A 142 -0.32 17.30 9.23
C SER A 142 -0.95 18.38 10.12
N ARG A 143 -0.15 19.02 10.99
CA ARG A 143 -0.62 20.09 11.88
C ARG A 143 -1.08 21.33 11.12
N PHE A 144 -0.41 21.68 10.02
CA PHE A 144 -0.85 22.76 9.14
C PHE A 144 -2.16 22.42 8.44
N LEU A 145 -2.27 21.23 7.84
CA LEU A 145 -3.48 20.77 7.15
C LEU A 145 -4.70 20.74 8.07
N ARG A 146 -4.53 20.40 9.36
CA ARG A 146 -5.61 20.42 10.36
C ARG A 146 -6.26 21.80 10.52
N LYS A 147 -5.54 22.89 10.21
CA LYS A 147 -6.05 24.27 10.32
C LYS A 147 -6.74 24.77 9.05
N LEU A 148 -6.61 24.06 7.94
CA LEU A 148 -7.25 24.43 6.67
C LEU A 148 -8.72 24.00 6.67
N PRO A 149 -9.60 24.70 5.92
CA PRO A 149 -10.99 24.29 5.79
C PRO A 149 -11.09 22.88 5.18
N PRO A 150 -12.14 22.12 5.53
CA PRO A 150 -12.39 20.83 4.92
C PRO A 150 -12.54 20.97 3.41
N ARG A 151 -12.03 19.99 2.66
CA ARG A 151 -12.20 19.95 1.20
C ARG A 151 -13.68 19.90 0.88
N SER A 152 -14.14 20.85 0.06
CA SER A 152 -15.55 20.97 -0.35
C SER A 152 -15.85 20.31 -1.70
N LEU A 153 -14.82 20.02 -2.49
CA LEU A 153 -14.95 19.37 -3.79
C LEU A 153 -14.52 17.90 -3.71
N PRO A 154 -15.27 16.98 -4.34
CA PRO A 154 -14.80 15.62 -4.52
C PRO A 154 -13.53 15.63 -5.39
N ASP A 155 -12.52 14.91 -4.93
CA ASP A 155 -11.26 14.67 -5.66
C ASP A 155 -11.07 13.15 -5.70
N PHE A 156 -11.87 12.48 -6.52
CA PHE A 156 -11.77 11.04 -6.67
C PHE A 156 -10.58 10.71 -7.57
N PHE A 157 -9.80 9.72 -7.17
CA PHE A 157 -8.69 9.23 -7.98
C PHE A 157 -9.15 8.77 -9.38
N ALA A 158 -10.39 8.27 -9.50
CA ALA A 158 -11.00 7.86 -10.75
C ALA A 158 -11.16 8.99 -11.78
N ASP A 159 -11.23 10.24 -11.32
CA ASP A 159 -11.41 11.41 -12.18
C ASP A 159 -10.07 11.99 -12.68
N GLN A 160 -8.93 11.46 -12.20
CA GLN A 160 -7.61 11.95 -12.54
C GLN A 160 -7.03 11.23 -13.77
N SER A 161 -6.31 11.96 -14.63
CA SER A 161 -5.58 11.35 -15.75
C SER A 161 -4.46 10.44 -15.22
N ILE A 162 -4.47 9.18 -15.64
CA ILE A 162 -3.48 8.18 -15.24
C ILE A 162 -2.33 8.21 -16.24
N ARG A 163 -1.07 8.28 -15.75
CA ARG A 163 0.13 8.34 -16.61
C ARG A 163 0.21 7.19 -17.62
N SER A 164 -0.20 5.99 -17.23
CA SER A 164 -0.21 4.81 -18.10
C SER A 164 -1.31 4.88 -19.18
N TYR A 165 -2.38 5.65 -18.94
CA TYR A 165 -3.54 5.80 -19.81
C TYR A 165 -3.94 7.28 -19.94
N PRO A 166 -3.08 8.13 -20.54
CA PRO A 166 -3.27 9.58 -20.52
C PRO A 166 -4.52 10.05 -21.29
N GLN A 167 -4.97 9.24 -22.26
CA GLN A 167 -6.16 9.47 -23.07
C GLN A 167 -7.38 8.65 -22.58
N GLY A 168 -7.32 8.09 -21.38
CA GLY A 168 -8.28 7.12 -20.87
C GLY A 168 -7.98 5.69 -21.33
N TYR A 169 -8.83 4.76 -20.92
CA TYR A 169 -8.73 3.33 -21.24
C TYR A 169 -10.12 2.70 -21.38
N LYS A 170 -10.22 1.67 -22.22
CA LYS A 170 -11.30 0.68 -22.17
C LYS A 170 -10.88 -0.47 -21.27
N LEU A 171 -11.85 -1.27 -20.82
CA LEU A 171 -11.55 -2.45 -20.01
C LEU A 171 -10.58 -3.41 -20.72
N THR A 172 -10.67 -3.49 -22.06
CA THR A 172 -9.79 -4.31 -22.90
C THR A 172 -8.36 -3.79 -23.01
N ASP A 173 -8.12 -2.54 -22.62
CA ASP A 173 -6.79 -1.93 -22.70
C ASP A 173 -5.98 -2.19 -21.42
N ILE A 174 -6.61 -2.75 -20.37
CA ILE A 174 -6.01 -2.93 -19.05
C ILE A 174 -5.19 -4.22 -19.01
N GLY A 175 -3.87 -4.07 -18.85
CA GLY A 175 -2.97 -5.19 -18.60
C GLY A 175 -1.60 -4.97 -19.22
N PRO A 176 -0.68 -5.93 -19.07
CA PRO A 176 0.60 -5.91 -19.79
C PRO A 176 0.34 -5.97 -21.29
N PRO A 177 0.93 -5.08 -22.12
CA PRO A 177 0.68 -5.05 -23.57
C PRO A 177 0.92 -6.41 -24.27
N SER A 178 1.88 -7.18 -23.77
CA SER A 178 2.19 -8.52 -24.28
C SER A 178 1.12 -9.57 -23.99
N MET A 179 0.21 -9.33 -23.05
CA MET A 179 -0.82 -10.26 -22.60
C MET A 179 -2.24 -9.83 -22.97
N LEU A 180 -2.42 -8.63 -23.53
CA LEU A 180 -3.75 -8.08 -23.81
C LEU A 180 -4.56 -8.96 -24.77
N THR A 181 -3.92 -9.59 -25.75
CA THR A 181 -4.63 -10.47 -26.70
C THR A 181 -5.23 -11.67 -25.97
N ASP A 182 -4.44 -12.32 -25.12
CA ASP A 182 -4.86 -13.50 -24.37
C ASP A 182 -5.93 -13.14 -23.31
N LEU A 183 -5.70 -12.08 -22.54
CA LEU A 183 -6.62 -11.63 -21.49
C LEU A 183 -8.02 -11.30 -22.05
N ASN A 184 -8.07 -10.67 -23.22
CA ASN A 184 -9.34 -10.30 -23.86
C ASN A 184 -10.00 -11.44 -24.63
N SER A 185 -9.26 -12.51 -24.96
CA SER A 185 -9.80 -13.67 -25.68
C SER A 185 -10.72 -14.54 -24.83
N THR A 186 -10.68 -14.39 -23.50
CA THR A 186 -11.39 -15.27 -22.56
C THR A 186 -12.89 -14.96 -22.40
N ASN A 187 -13.41 -13.94 -23.07
CA ASN A 187 -14.78 -13.43 -22.87
C ASN A 187 -15.87 -14.04 -23.80
N GLU A 188 -15.60 -15.10 -24.56
CA GLU A 188 -16.63 -15.78 -25.38
C GLU A 188 -17.28 -16.99 -24.71
N ARG A 189 -17.03 -17.24 -23.41
CA ARG A 189 -17.65 -18.34 -22.66
C ARG A 189 -18.33 -17.83 -21.39
N GLU A 190 -19.50 -17.22 -21.57
CA GLU A 190 -20.60 -17.18 -20.59
C GLU A 190 -21.92 -16.82 -21.28
#